data_AF-A0ABD2S1K8-F1
#
_entry.id   AF-A0ABD2S1K8-F1
#
_cell.length_a   1.000
_cell.length_b   1.000
_cell.length_c   1.000
_cell.angle_alpha   90.00
_cell.angle_beta   90.00
_cell.angle_gamma   90.00
#
_symmetry.space_group_name_H-M   'P 1'
#
loop_
_entity.id
_entity.type
_entity.pdbx_description
1 polymer ?
#
loop_
_entity_poly.entity_id
_entity_poly.type
_entity_poly.pdbx_seq_one_letter_code
_entity_poly.pdbx_strand_id
1 'polypeptide(L)'
;MQLFNQHAFKKEAPNECFKKFSLEVVNHTKGLPLAFKVWGSLLHKKGLTQWRRTIHQIKKNSNSKIVEKLKISYDGLEPKEQKIFLDIACFFRRHGRKKVTRIVESYDSGAEYILDVLIEKSLVFIFEYDRIEMHDG
;
A
#
# COMPACT_ATOMS: atom_id res chain seq x y z
N MET A 1 9.85 2.00 11.87
CA MET A 1 11.10 2.14 11.08
C MET A 1 11.55 0.83 10.44
N GLN A 2 11.57 -0.31 11.16
CA GLN A 2 12.00 -1.61 10.63
C GLN A 2 11.26 -2.03 9.35
N LEU A 3 9.92 -1.93 9.33
CA LEU A 3 9.10 -2.29 8.17
C LEU A 3 9.44 -1.43 6.93
N PHE A 4 9.57 -0.11 7.11
CA PHE A 4 9.98 0.80 6.04
C PHE A 4 11.34 0.42 5.46
N ASN A 5 12.33 0.16 6.33
CA ASN A 5 13.67 -0.21 5.90
C ASN A 5 13.70 -1.56 5.16
N GLN A 6 12.89 -2.51 5.59
CA GLN A 6 12.74 -3.80 4.91
C GLN A 6 12.24 -3.61 3.47
N HIS A 7 11.31 -2.70 3.24
CA HIS A 7 10.73 -2.46 1.91
C HIS A 7 11.55 -1.50 1.04
N ALA A 8 12.12 -0.43 1.63
CA ALA A 8 12.94 0.54 0.92
C ALA A 8 14.34 0.00 0.57
N PHE A 9 14.94 -0.77 1.48
CA PHE A 9 16.34 -1.18 1.39
C PHE A 9 16.53 -2.70 1.37
N LYS A 10 15.46 -3.51 1.35
CA LYS A 10 15.57 -4.99 1.35
C LYS A 10 16.43 -5.56 2.49
N LYS A 11 16.39 -4.91 3.66
CA LYS A 11 17.22 -5.20 4.85
C LYS A 11 18.70 -4.77 4.74
N GLU A 12 19.10 -4.10 3.67
CA GLU A 12 20.40 -3.40 3.62
C GLU A 12 20.35 -2.15 4.51
N ALA A 13 21.49 -1.80 5.10
CA ALA A 13 21.59 -0.63 5.97
C ALA A 13 21.58 0.67 5.12
N PRO A 14 20.62 1.59 5.33
CA PRO A 14 20.65 2.89 4.65
C PRO A 14 21.83 3.74 5.12
N ASN A 15 22.40 4.52 4.20
CA ASN A 15 23.37 5.55 4.56
C ASN A 15 22.72 6.67 5.40
N GLU A 16 23.53 7.51 6.06
CA GLU A 16 23.04 8.55 6.97
C GLU A 16 22.02 9.52 6.35
N CYS A 17 22.20 9.89 5.08
CA CYS A 17 21.24 10.71 4.36
C CYS A 17 19.87 10.02 4.25
N PHE A 18 19.85 8.76 3.83
CA PHE A 18 18.62 7.98 3.75
C PHE A 18 18.00 7.70 5.12
N LYS A 19 18.79 7.55 6.20
CA LYS A 19 18.25 7.45 7.58
C LYS A 19 17.47 8.70 7.98
N LYS A 20 18.04 9.89 7.75
CA LYS A 20 17.36 11.17 8.06
C LYS A 20 16.05 11.32 7.29
N PHE A 21 16.05 10.95 5.99
CA PHE A 21 14.83 10.95 5.18
C PHE A 21 13.80 9.91 5.63
N SER A 22 14.27 8.72 6.00
CA SER A 22 13.40 7.66 6.53
C SER A 22 12.70 8.12 7.81
N LEU A 23 13.40 8.85 8.68
CA LEU A 23 12.81 9.42 9.89
C LEU A 23 11.72 10.46 9.58
N GLU A 24 11.97 11.34 8.60
CA GLU A 24 11.01 12.37 8.17
C GLU A 24 9.73 11.74 7.57
N VAL A 25 9.89 10.71 6.75
CA VAL A 25 8.80 9.87 6.23
C VAL A 25 8.05 9.19 7.37
N VAL A 26 8.78 8.65 8.33
CA VAL A 26 8.19 7.90 9.44
C VAL A 26 7.34 8.80 10.34
N ASN A 27 7.80 10.03 10.58
CA ASN A 27 7.07 11.01 11.35
C ASN A 27 5.81 11.49 10.62
N HIS A 28 5.84 11.62 9.29
CA HIS A 28 4.66 12.03 8.51
C HIS A 28 3.55 10.98 8.51
N THR A 29 3.91 9.71 8.55
CA THR A 29 2.95 8.59 8.50
C THR A 29 2.36 8.26 9.87
N LYS A 30 2.64 9.03 10.92
CA LYS A 30 2.07 8.86 12.28
C LYS A 30 2.07 7.40 12.78
N GLY A 31 3.10 6.62 12.47
CA GLY A 31 3.21 5.24 12.96
C GLY A 31 2.40 4.19 12.18
N LEU A 32 1.87 4.51 11.00
CA LEU A 32 1.12 3.59 10.12
C LEU A 32 2.02 2.49 9.51
N PRO A 33 1.89 1.21 9.90
CA PRO A 33 2.68 0.11 9.31
C PRO A 33 2.46 -0.02 7.80
N LEU A 34 1.22 0.19 7.35
CA LEU A 34 0.85 0.11 5.94
C LEU A 34 1.51 1.21 5.10
N ALA A 35 1.51 2.45 5.60
CA ALA A 35 2.16 3.56 4.92
C ALA A 35 3.68 3.33 4.80
N PHE A 36 4.31 2.71 5.80
CA PHE A 36 5.72 2.31 5.71
C PHE A 36 6.00 1.31 4.60
N LYS A 37 5.13 0.30 4.41
CA LYS A 37 5.29 -0.71 3.36
C LYS A 37 5.13 -0.10 1.96
N VAL A 38 4.06 0.69 1.77
CA VAL A 38 3.77 1.35 0.48
C VAL A 38 4.87 2.34 0.13
N TRP A 39 5.25 3.20 1.07
CA TRP A 39 6.26 4.22 0.81
C TRP A 39 7.66 3.62 0.66
N GLY A 40 7.98 2.58 1.45
CA GLY A 40 9.24 1.87 1.31
C GLY A 40 9.37 1.24 -0.09
N SER A 41 8.32 0.58 -0.56
CA SER A 41 8.30 -0.02 -1.91
C SER A 41 8.35 1.04 -3.02
N LEU A 42 7.62 2.15 -2.86
CA LEU A 42 7.61 3.27 -3.81
C LEU A 42 8.99 3.93 -3.94
N LEU A 43 9.76 3.97 -2.85
CA LEU A 43 11.06 4.63 -2.76
C LEU A 43 12.24 3.69 -3.04
N HIS A 44 11.99 2.39 -3.19
CA HIS A 44 13.01 1.39 -3.45
C HIS A 44 13.81 1.72 -4.73
N LYS A 45 15.14 1.65 -4.66
CA LYS A 45 16.10 1.96 -5.75
C LYS A 45 16.02 3.37 -6.34
N LYS A 46 15.32 4.31 -5.70
CA LYS A 46 15.28 5.72 -6.14
C LYS A 46 16.42 6.52 -5.52
N GLY A 47 16.92 7.52 -6.26
CA GLY A 47 17.92 8.47 -5.77
C GLY A 47 17.34 9.52 -4.82
N LEU A 48 18.20 10.23 -4.08
CA LEU A 48 17.81 11.24 -3.08
C LEU A 48 16.90 12.35 -3.62
N THR A 49 17.15 12.82 -4.84
CA THR A 49 16.33 13.86 -5.49
C THR A 49 14.91 13.36 -5.75
N GLN A 50 14.79 12.11 -6.21
CA GLN A 50 13.50 11.46 -6.44
C GLN A 50 12.76 11.20 -5.13
N TRP A 51 13.49 10.81 -4.07
CA TRP A 51 12.92 10.70 -2.72
C TRP A 51 12.30 12.01 -2.26
N ARG A 52 13.05 13.11 -2.27
CA ARG A 52 12.54 14.43 -1.85
C ARG A 52 11.29 14.84 -2.62
N ARG A 53 11.30 14.68 -3.95
CA ARG A 53 10.16 15.04 -4.79
C ARG A 53 8.92 14.21 -4.47
N THR A 54 9.11 12.91 -4.31
CA THR A 54 8.03 11.96 -4.00
C THR A 54 7.43 12.26 -2.62
N ILE A 55 8.27 12.48 -1.61
CA ILE A 55 7.84 12.86 -0.25
C ILE A 55 7.08 14.19 -0.29
N HIS A 56 7.59 15.21 -0.97
CA HIS A 56 6.93 16.51 -1.07
C HIS A 56 5.54 16.41 -1.72
N GLN A 57 5.40 15.63 -2.79
CA GLN A 57 4.11 15.38 -3.43
C GLN A 57 3.13 14.66 -2.51
N ILE A 58 3.60 13.64 -1.79
CA ILE A 58 2.77 12.91 -0.82
C ILE A 58 2.31 13.83 0.32
N LYS A 59 3.20 14.66 0.87
CA LYS A 59 2.85 15.63 1.92
C LYS A 59 1.81 16.65 1.45
N LYS A 60 1.88 17.06 0.19
CA LYS A 60 0.94 17.99 -0.44
C LYS A 60 -0.43 17.36 -0.72
N ASN A 61 -0.46 16.09 -1.10
CA ASN A 61 -1.67 15.39 -1.54
C ASN A 61 -2.37 14.60 -0.42
N SER A 62 -1.70 14.37 0.72
CA SER A 62 -2.30 13.64 1.85
C SER A 62 -3.33 14.50 2.58
N ASN A 63 -4.57 14.49 2.08
CA ASN A 63 -5.74 14.89 2.85
C ASN A 63 -5.85 13.94 4.07
N SER A 64 -5.35 14.36 5.23
CA SER A 64 -5.12 13.50 6.40
C SER A 64 -6.33 12.69 6.84
N LYS A 65 -7.55 13.23 6.64
CA LYS A 65 -8.82 12.58 6.97
C LYS A 65 -9.13 11.35 6.10
N ILE A 66 -8.73 11.35 4.83
CA ILE A 66 -9.00 10.23 3.90
C ILE A 66 -8.06 9.07 4.22
N VAL A 67 -6.77 9.37 4.43
CA VAL A 67 -5.77 8.37 4.82
C VAL A 67 -6.10 7.76 6.18
N GLU A 68 -6.61 8.54 7.14
CA GLU A 68 -7.03 8.06 8.45
C GLU A 68 -8.27 7.15 8.37
N LYS A 69 -9.25 7.48 7.54
CA LYS A 69 -10.41 6.60 7.30
C LYS A 69 -9.99 5.29 6.62
N LEU A 70 -9.14 5.35 5.61
CA LEU A 70 -8.62 4.16 4.92
C LEU A 70 -7.84 3.25 5.89
N LYS A 71 -7.08 3.85 6.81
CA LYS A 71 -6.40 3.11 7.88
C LYS A 71 -7.39 2.34 8.74
N ILE A 72 -8.44 2.99 9.25
CA ILE A 72 -9.41 2.36 10.13
C ILE A 72 -10.06 1.16 9.42
N SER A 73 -10.44 1.32 8.15
CA SER A 73 -11.01 0.23 7.36
C SER A 73 -10.02 -0.92 7.14
N TYR A 74 -8.73 -0.62 6.91
CA TYR A 74 -7.68 -1.63 6.73
C TYR A 74 -7.31 -2.35 8.03
N ASP A 75 -7.19 -1.64 9.15
CA ASP A 75 -6.86 -2.23 10.46
C ASP A 75 -7.99 -3.15 10.96
N GLY A 76 -9.22 -2.96 10.47
CA GLY A 76 -10.37 -3.83 10.70
C GLY A 76 -10.51 -5.02 9.75
N LEU A 77 -9.47 -5.33 8.97
CA LEU A 77 -9.38 -6.53 8.12
C LEU A 77 -8.65 -7.67 8.86
N GLU A 78 -9.03 -8.91 8.57
CA GLU A 78 -8.27 -10.07 8.98
C GLU A 78 -6.89 -10.12 8.28
N PRO A 79 -5.88 -10.78 8.88
CA PRO A 79 -4.51 -10.80 8.33
C PRO A 79 -4.43 -11.25 6.86
N LYS A 80 -5.30 -12.17 6.44
CA LYS A 80 -5.36 -12.67 5.06
C LYS A 80 -5.95 -11.65 4.10
N GLU A 81 -7.01 -10.96 4.51
CA GLU A 81 -7.65 -9.88 3.76
C GLU A 81 -6.69 -8.70 3.57
N GLN A 82 -5.95 -8.34 4.62
CA GLN A 82 -4.89 -7.33 4.59
C GLN A 82 -3.81 -7.64 3.54
N LYS A 83 -3.38 -8.90 3.47
CA LYS A 83 -2.38 -9.36 2.49
C LYS A 83 -2.91 -9.21 1.06
N ILE A 84 -4.13 -9.65 0.78
CA ILE A 84 -4.73 -9.59 -0.55
C ILE A 84 -5.01 -8.14 -0.97
N PHE A 85 -5.52 -7.31 -0.07
CA PHE A 85 -5.67 -5.87 -0.33
C PHE A 85 -4.35 -5.23 -0.78
N LEU A 86 -3.25 -5.59 -0.11
CA LEU A 86 -1.91 -5.12 -0.45
C LEU A 86 -1.43 -5.62 -1.81
N ASP A 87 -1.67 -6.90 -2.13
CA ASP A 87 -1.32 -7.46 -3.43
C ASP A 87 -2.12 -6.78 -4.56
N ILE A 88 -3.40 -6.48 -4.34
CA ILE A 88 -4.24 -5.70 -5.27
C ILE A 88 -3.65 -4.30 -5.46
N ALA A 89 -3.40 -3.58 -4.37
CA ALA A 89 -2.89 -2.22 -4.41
C ALA A 89 -1.52 -2.12 -5.12
N CYS A 90 -0.66 -3.11 -4.92
CA CYS A 90 0.71 -3.09 -5.42
C CYS A 90 0.84 -3.64 -6.86
N PHE A 91 0.05 -4.65 -7.22
CA PHE A 91 0.27 -5.41 -8.46
C PHE A 91 -0.96 -5.56 -9.33
N PHE A 92 -2.15 -5.68 -8.73
CA PHE A 92 -3.36 -6.08 -9.48
C PHE A 92 -4.40 -4.97 -9.68
N ARG A 93 -4.07 -3.73 -9.33
CA ARG A 93 -4.87 -2.55 -9.69
C ARG A 93 -5.10 -2.54 -11.21
N ARG A 94 -6.34 -2.25 -11.63
CA ARG A 94 -6.85 -2.25 -13.01
C ARG A 94 -6.80 -3.61 -13.73
N HIS A 95 -6.49 -4.69 -13.03
CA HIS A 95 -6.55 -6.02 -13.62
C HIS A 95 -7.99 -6.56 -13.57
N GLY A 96 -8.33 -7.42 -14.53
CA GLY A 96 -9.64 -8.06 -14.57
C GLY A 96 -9.85 -8.97 -13.36
N ARG A 97 -11.01 -8.85 -12.70
CA ARG A 97 -11.39 -9.54 -11.48
C ARG A 97 -11.10 -11.03 -11.54
N LYS A 98 -11.61 -11.71 -12.57
CA LYS A 98 -11.39 -13.16 -12.79
C LYS A 98 -9.92 -13.56 -12.82
N LYS A 99 -9.06 -12.72 -13.40
CA LYS A 99 -7.62 -12.96 -13.46
C LYS A 99 -6.99 -12.84 -12.07
N VAL A 100 -7.37 -11.81 -11.31
CA VAL A 100 -6.87 -11.58 -9.96
C VAL A 100 -7.31 -12.70 -9.03
N THR A 101 -8.60 -13.05 -9.03
CA THR A 101 -9.14 -14.15 -8.21
C THR A 101 -8.40 -15.46 -8.50
N ARG A 102 -8.20 -15.82 -9.78
CA ARG A 102 -7.46 -17.05 -10.15
C ARG A 102 -6.02 -17.05 -9.68
N ILE A 103 -5.33 -15.91 -9.74
CA ILE A 103 -3.94 -15.78 -9.27
C ILE A 103 -3.89 -15.91 -7.75
N VAL A 104 -4.75 -15.20 -7.03
CA VAL A 104 -4.81 -15.27 -5.57
C VAL A 104 -5.15 -16.69 -5.10
N GLU A 105 -6.15 -17.33 -5.72
CA GLU A 105 -6.57 -18.70 -5.39
C GLU A 105 -5.47 -19.73 -5.62
N SER A 106 -4.46 -19.43 -6.45
CA SER A 106 -3.32 -20.33 -6.68
C SER A 106 -2.37 -20.44 -5.49
N TYR A 107 -2.41 -19.48 -4.54
CA TYR A 107 -1.56 -19.47 -3.35
C TYR A 107 -2.31 -19.22 -2.04
N ASP A 108 -3.58 -18.80 -2.09
CA ASP A 108 -4.43 -18.53 -0.93
C ASP A 108 -5.90 -18.80 -1.27
N SER A 109 -6.53 -19.75 -0.57
CA SER A 109 -7.94 -20.11 -0.83
C SER A 109 -8.95 -19.02 -0.44
N GLY A 110 -10.10 -18.94 -1.09
CA GLY A 110 -11.18 -18.01 -0.72
C GLY A 110 -10.96 -16.58 -1.23
N ALA A 111 -10.24 -16.42 -2.34
CA ALA A 111 -9.98 -15.12 -2.97
C ALA A 111 -11.27 -14.37 -3.33
N GLU A 112 -12.31 -15.08 -3.76
CA GLU A 112 -13.61 -14.50 -4.11
C GLU A 112 -14.28 -13.88 -2.89
N TYR A 113 -14.38 -14.63 -1.78
CA TYR A 113 -14.92 -14.14 -0.51
C TYR A 113 -14.15 -12.92 0.01
N ILE A 114 -12.81 -12.98 -0.02
CA ILE A 114 -11.98 -11.87 0.46
C ILE A 114 -12.17 -10.64 -0.43
N LEU A 115 -12.29 -10.81 -1.74
CA LEU A 115 -12.58 -9.70 -2.63
C LEU A 115 -13.93 -9.06 -2.31
N ASP A 116 -14.96 -9.86 -2.04
CA ASP A 116 -16.29 -9.37 -1.66
C ASP A 116 -16.21 -8.54 -0.36
N VAL A 117 -15.50 -9.02 0.66
CA VAL A 117 -15.26 -8.27 1.91
C VAL A 117 -14.58 -6.92 1.64
N LEU A 118 -13.58 -6.88 0.75
CA LEU A 118 -12.90 -5.64 0.40
C LEU A 118 -13.82 -4.66 -0.35
N ILE A 119 -14.75 -5.16 -1.16
CA ILE A 119 -15.77 -4.35 -1.85
C ILE A 119 -16.78 -3.82 -0.84
N GLU A 120 -17.31 -4.66 0.05
CA GLU A 120 -18.25 -4.26 1.10
C GLU A 120 -17.67 -3.17 2.01
N LYS A 121 -16.38 -3.28 2.35
CA LYS A 121 -15.64 -2.27 3.13
C LYS A 121 -15.22 -1.05 2.31
N SER A 122 -15.61 -0.97 1.03
CA SER A 122 -15.29 0.13 0.09
C SER A 122 -13.78 0.39 -0.04
N LEU A 123 -12.96 -0.64 0.14
CA LEU A 123 -11.50 -0.59 0.02
C LEU A 123 -11.06 -0.79 -1.43
N VAL A 124 -11.86 -1.52 -2.20
CA VAL A 124 -11.73 -1.70 -3.65
C VAL A 124 -13.11 -1.63 -4.29
N PHE A 125 -13.18 -1.40 -5.59
CA PHE A 125 -14.44 -1.46 -6.35
C PHE A 125 -14.22 -2.07 -7.73
N ILE A 126 -15.30 -2.52 -8.35
CA ILE A 126 -15.27 -3.00 -9.74
C ILE A 126 -15.59 -1.84 -10.67
N PHE A 127 -14.64 -1.54 -11.55
CA PHE A 127 -14.73 -0.53 -12.59
C PHE A 127 -14.99 -1.17 -13.96
N GLU A 128 -15.08 -0.34 -15.00
CA GLU A 128 -15.37 -0.74 -16.37
C GLU A 128 -14.60 -2.01 -16.80
N TYR A 129 -15.31 -2.89 -17.50
CA TYR A 129 -14.81 -4.18 -18.00
C TYR A 129 -14.37 -5.16 -16.89
N ASP A 130 -15.09 -5.20 -15.77
CA ASP A 130 -14.85 -6.13 -14.65
C ASP A 130 -13.43 -5.99 -14.07
N ARG A 131 -12.91 -4.75 -13.99
CA ARG A 131 -11.56 -4.46 -13.50
C ARG A 131 -11.59 -4.00 -12.05
N ILE A 132 -10.66 -4.50 -11.24
CA ILE A 132 -10.53 -4.06 -9.84
C ILE A 132 -9.85 -2.70 -9.81
N GLU A 133 -10.43 -1.74 -9.11
CA GLU A 133 -9.91 -0.39 -8.96
C GLU A 133 -9.98 0.07 -7.49
N MET A 134 -9.21 1.10 -7.17
CA MET A 134 -9.15 1.70 -5.83
C MET A 134 -9.37 3.20 -5.93
N HIS A 135 -9.98 3.79 -4.90
CA HIS A 135 -10.14 5.23 -4.85
C HIS A 135 -8.77 5.91 -4.77
N ASP A 136 -8.51 6.85 -5.68
CA ASP A 136 -7.35 7.73 -5.55
C ASP A 136 -7.64 8.71 -4.40
N GLY A 137 -6.81 8.64 -3.34
CA GLY A 137 -6.90 9.49 -2.16
C GLY A 137 -6.32 10.89 -2.35
#